data_AF-A0A7D8YW67-F1
#
_entry.id   AF-A0A7D8YW67-F1
#
_cell.length_a   1.000
_cell.length_b   1.000
_cell.length_c   1.000
_cell.angle_alpha   90.00
_cell.angle_beta   90.00
_cell.angle_gamma   90.00
#
_symmetry.space_group_name_H-M   'P 1'
#
loop_
_entity.id
_entity.type
_entity.pdbx_description
1 polymer ?
#
loop_
_entity_poly.entity_id
_entity_poly.type
_entity_poly.pdbx_seq_one_letter_code
_entity_poly.pdbx_strand_id
1 'polypeptide(L)'
;MFPARLARKVTIATTREEARVRVIDAYRAWYRSAPEICALYALNVSPSALRLKFRQDFEKNRHLEDLGLINVLLHKNQQEYQETMNCWKQEPHLLHWFKSYEDPAPPVSFLDKFYSGRDDPKQVNSF
;
A
#
# COMPACT_ATOMS: atom_id res chain seq x y z
N MET A 1 -23.58 12.31 -16.06
CA MET A 1 -22.61 11.19 -16.06
C MET A 1 -22.73 10.48 -14.72
N PHE A 2 -22.96 9.16 -14.70
CA PHE A 2 -23.09 8.39 -13.45
C PHE A 2 -21.72 8.00 -12.89
N PRO A 3 -21.53 7.99 -11.55
CA PRO A 3 -20.26 7.62 -10.95
C PRO A 3 -19.96 6.12 -11.12
N ALA A 4 -18.68 5.78 -11.21
CA ALA A 4 -18.23 4.39 -11.25
C ALA A 4 -18.56 3.65 -9.94
N ARG A 5 -18.64 2.32 -10.00
CA ARG A 5 -18.89 1.48 -8.82
C ARG A 5 -17.84 1.77 -7.74
N LEU A 6 -18.29 1.87 -6.48
CA LEU A 6 -17.48 2.21 -5.30
C LEU A 6 -16.84 3.62 -5.31
N ALA A 7 -17.25 4.50 -6.23
CA ALA A 7 -16.83 5.89 -6.19
C ALA A 7 -17.35 6.57 -4.92
N ARG A 8 -16.49 7.34 -4.27
CA ARG A 8 -16.82 8.12 -3.08
C ARG A 8 -16.47 9.58 -3.33
N LYS A 9 -17.34 10.49 -2.90
CA LYS A 9 -17.03 11.93 -2.89
C LYS A 9 -15.84 12.18 -1.97
N VAL A 10 -14.87 12.95 -2.44
CA VAL A 10 -13.73 13.34 -1.62
C VAL A 10 -14.23 14.22 -0.49
N THR A 11 -13.93 13.83 0.74
CA THR A 11 -14.23 14.59 1.95
C THR A 11 -12.95 14.76 2.75
N ILE A 12 -12.73 15.95 3.30
CA ILE A 12 -11.57 16.27 4.11
C ILE A 12 -12.00 16.15 5.57
N ALA A 13 -11.29 15.34 6.35
CA ALA A 13 -11.49 15.27 7.79
C ALA A 13 -10.92 16.55 8.42
N THR A 14 -11.71 17.22 9.26
CA THR A 14 -11.31 18.47 9.94
C THR A 14 -10.72 18.20 11.31
N THR A 15 -11.01 17.05 11.91
CA THR A 15 -10.48 16.62 13.20
C THR A 15 -9.76 15.28 13.09
N ARG A 16 -8.87 15.00 14.06
CA ARG A 16 -8.13 13.75 14.14
C ARG A 16 -9.05 12.57 14.45
N GLU A 17 -10.09 12.79 15.24
CA GLU A 17 -11.08 11.78 15.62
C GLU A 17 -11.85 11.32 14.37
N GLU A 18 -12.28 12.28 13.53
CA GLU A 18 -12.95 11.97 12.27
C GLU A 18 -12.01 11.21 11.32
N ALA A 19 -10.77 11.66 11.19
CA ALA A 19 -9.77 10.97 10.37
C ALA A 19 -9.54 9.53 10.86
N ARG A 20 -9.45 9.33 12.18
CA ARG A 20 -9.28 8.01 12.81
C ARG A 20 -10.45 7.07 12.47
N VAL A 21 -11.69 7.53 12.59
CA VAL A 21 -12.87 6.72 12.22
C VAL A 21 -12.79 6.30 10.76
N ARG A 22 -12.48 7.24 9.86
CA ARG A 22 -12.36 6.95 8.42
C ARG A 22 -11.23 5.98 8.09
N VAL A 23 -10.08 6.09 8.76
CA VAL A 23 -8.97 5.14 8.62
C VAL A 23 -9.40 3.74 9.05
N ILE A 24 -10.10 3.62 10.18
CA ILE A 24 -10.60 2.33 10.68
C ILE A 24 -11.62 1.72 9.71
N ASP A 25 -12.52 2.52 9.16
CA ASP A 25 -13.51 2.06 8.19
C ASP A 25 -12.87 1.62 6.87
N ALA A 26 -11.86 2.38 6.39
CA ALA A 26 -11.05 1.99 5.24
C ALA A 26 -10.34 0.65 5.49
N TYR A 27 -9.69 0.48 6.65
CA TYR A 27 -9.03 -0.78 7.02
C TYR A 27 -10.02 -1.95 7.07
N ARG A 28 -11.21 -1.74 7.65
CA ARG A 28 -12.27 -2.76 7.71
C ARG A 28 -12.78 -3.15 6.32
N ALA A 29 -12.89 -2.20 5.38
CA ALA A 29 -13.28 -2.48 4.01
C ALA A 29 -12.26 -3.41 3.32
N TRP A 30 -10.98 -3.06 3.39
CA TRP A 30 -9.88 -3.89 2.88
C TRP A 30 -9.84 -5.29 3.53
N TYR A 31 -9.99 -5.35 4.85
CA TYR A 31 -9.92 -6.63 5.57
C TYR A 31 -11.03 -7.60 5.14
N ARG A 32 -12.23 -7.09 4.87
CA ARG A 32 -13.39 -7.88 4.42
C ARG A 32 -13.32 -8.25 2.95
N SER A 33 -12.72 -7.41 2.11
CA SER A 33 -12.60 -7.67 0.66
C SER A 33 -11.49 -8.66 0.31
N ALA A 34 -10.57 -8.98 1.22
CA ALA A 34 -9.47 -9.93 1.00
C ALA A 34 -9.86 -11.24 0.27
N PRO A 35 -10.88 -12.02 0.70
CA PRO A 35 -11.29 -13.24 -0.02
C PRO A 35 -11.85 -12.94 -1.42
N GLU A 36 -12.57 -11.83 -1.60
CA GLU A 36 -13.09 -11.41 -2.91
C GLU A 36 -11.93 -11.04 -3.85
N ILE A 37 -10.92 -10.32 -3.36
CA ILE A 37 -9.72 -9.98 -4.14
C ILE A 37 -8.98 -11.24 -4.59
N CYS A 38 -8.77 -12.22 -3.69
CA CYS A 38 -8.17 -13.51 -4.08
C CYS A 38 -8.95 -14.19 -5.21
N ALA A 39 -10.29 -14.20 -5.13
CA ALA A 39 -11.14 -14.83 -6.14
C ALA A 39 -11.15 -14.06 -7.47
N LEU A 40 -11.25 -12.73 -7.42
CA LEU A 40 -11.29 -11.86 -8.61
C LEU A 40 -10.03 -11.95 -9.46
N TYR A 41 -8.87 -12.09 -8.80
CA TYR A 41 -7.56 -12.07 -9.45
C TYR A 41 -6.88 -13.45 -9.52
N ALA A 42 -7.57 -14.52 -9.09
CA ALA A 42 -7.02 -15.88 -9.02
C ALA A 42 -5.63 -15.94 -8.36
N LEU A 43 -5.42 -15.18 -7.28
CA LEU A 43 -4.10 -15.05 -6.66
C LEU A 43 -3.65 -16.36 -6.01
N ASN A 44 -2.38 -16.71 -6.19
CA ASN A 44 -1.72 -17.83 -5.50
C ASN A 44 -1.41 -17.55 -4.01
N VAL A 45 -2.03 -16.53 -3.42
CA VAL A 45 -1.78 -16.05 -2.05
C VAL A 45 -3.05 -16.21 -1.23
N SER A 46 -2.91 -16.65 0.03
CA SER A 46 -4.06 -16.82 0.92
C SER A 46 -4.70 -15.48 1.31
N PRO A 47 -6.02 -15.43 1.57
CA PRO A 47 -6.68 -14.22 2.09
C PRO A 47 -6.06 -13.72 3.41
N SER A 48 -5.52 -14.64 4.21
CA SER A 48 -4.80 -14.30 5.46
C SER A 48 -3.51 -13.53 5.19
N ALA A 49 -2.76 -13.89 4.16
CA ALA A 49 -1.55 -13.17 3.78
C ALA A 49 -1.87 -11.77 3.23
N LEU A 50 -2.95 -11.59 2.46
CA LEU A 50 -3.45 -10.26 2.07
C LEU A 50 -3.82 -9.41 3.29
N ARG A 51 -4.56 -9.97 4.25
CA ARG A 51 -4.92 -9.24 5.49
C ARG A 51 -3.68 -8.81 6.28
N LEU A 52 -2.67 -9.67 6.36
CA LEU A 52 -1.40 -9.32 6.99
C LEU A 52 -0.72 -8.16 6.24
N LYS A 53 -0.71 -8.21 4.90
CA LYS A 53 -0.14 -7.15 4.06
C LYS A 53 -0.87 -5.82 4.26
N PHE A 54 -2.20 -5.81 4.23
CA PHE A 54 -2.99 -4.62 4.51
C PHE A 54 -2.65 -4.05 5.88
N ARG A 55 -2.57 -4.90 6.91
CA ARG A 55 -2.15 -4.45 8.24
C ARG A 55 -0.76 -3.80 8.19
N GLN A 56 0.23 -4.44 7.58
CA GLN A 56 1.59 -3.89 7.47
C GLN A 56 1.58 -2.50 6.82
N ASP A 57 0.83 -2.30 5.74
CA ASP A 57 0.82 -1.01 5.02
C ASP A 57 0.08 0.10 5.79
N PHE A 58 -0.98 -0.23 6.54
CA PHE A 58 -1.60 0.74 7.46
C PHE A 58 -0.67 1.07 8.64
N GLU A 59 0.07 0.09 9.17
CA GLU A 59 1.00 0.29 10.29
C GLU A 59 2.22 1.14 9.92
N LYS A 60 2.71 1.06 8.68
CA LYS A 60 3.80 1.94 8.19
C LYS A 60 3.51 3.42 8.39
N ASN A 61 2.23 3.81 8.33
CA ASN A 61 1.78 5.19 8.45
C ASN A 61 1.25 5.53 9.86
N ARG A 62 1.42 4.66 10.86
CA ARG A 62 0.88 4.83 12.22
C ARG A 62 1.32 6.13 12.89
N HIS A 63 2.57 6.55 12.66
CA HIS A 63 3.18 7.69 13.33
C HIS A 63 2.89 9.04 12.67
N LEU A 64 2.08 9.05 11.61
CA LEU A 64 1.77 10.30 10.91
C LEU A 64 0.84 11.17 11.75
N GLU A 65 1.32 12.39 12.02
CA GLU A 65 0.56 13.35 12.81
C GLU A 65 -0.11 14.47 11.99
N ASP A 66 0.35 14.71 10.77
CA ASP A 66 -0.24 15.74 9.92
C ASP A 66 -1.59 15.30 9.34
N LEU A 67 -2.64 16.07 9.66
CA LEU A 67 -4.00 15.84 9.16
C LEU A 67 -4.10 16.04 7.65
N GLY A 68 -3.33 16.97 7.06
CA GLY A 68 -3.30 17.18 5.62
C GLY A 68 -2.82 15.94 4.90
N LEU A 69 -1.69 15.38 5.33
CA LEU A 69 -1.14 14.14 4.81
C LEU A 69 -2.08 12.94 5.00
N ILE A 70 -2.70 12.80 6.17
CA ILE A 70 -3.69 11.72 6.43
C ILE A 70 -4.85 11.80 5.44
N ASN A 71 -5.37 12.99 5.16
CA ASN A 71 -6.46 13.17 4.19
C ASN A 71 -6.03 12.77 2.78
N VAL A 72 -4.82 13.12 2.36
CA VAL A 72 -4.26 12.69 1.07
C VAL A 72 -4.13 11.17 1.01
N LEU A 73 -3.63 10.53 2.07
CA LEU A 73 -3.51 9.07 2.15
C LEU A 73 -4.86 8.36 2.13
N LEU A 74 -5.87 8.89 2.84
CA LEU A 74 -7.23 8.37 2.79
C LEU A 74 -7.83 8.47 1.38
N HIS A 75 -7.58 9.58 0.68
CA HIS A 75 -8.03 9.75 -0.69
C HIS A 75 -7.37 8.73 -1.63
N LYS A 76 -6.04 8.59 -1.57
CA LYS A 76 -5.30 7.57 -2.33
C LYS A 76 -5.76 6.15 -2.00
N ASN A 77 -6.01 5.86 -0.73
CA ASN A 77 -6.51 4.56 -0.29
C ASN A 77 -7.86 4.21 -0.94
N GLN A 78 -8.78 5.17 -1.03
CA GLN A 78 -10.08 4.97 -1.68
C GLN A 78 -9.94 4.74 -3.20
N GLN A 79 -9.03 5.45 -3.86
CA GLN A 79 -8.72 5.25 -5.29
C GLN A 79 -8.18 3.84 -5.52
N GLU A 80 -7.17 3.43 -4.76
CA GLU A 80 -6.57 2.10 -4.79
C GLU A 80 -7.61 0.99 -4.56
N TYR A 81 -8.51 1.19 -3.60
CA TYR A 81 -9.59 0.23 -3.31
C TYR A 81 -10.56 0.13 -4.49
N GLN A 82 -10.93 1.26 -5.08
CA GLN A 82 -11.83 1.29 -6.24
C GLN A 82 -11.21 0.59 -7.45
N GLU A 83 -9.95 0.90 -7.78
CA GLU A 83 -9.20 0.27 -8.86
C GLU A 83 -9.08 -1.24 -8.68
N THR A 84 -8.79 -1.67 -7.45
CA THR A 84 -8.63 -3.10 -7.12
C THR A 84 -9.97 -3.82 -7.23
N MET A 85 -11.02 -3.33 -6.59
CA MET A 85 -12.30 -4.02 -6.56
C MET A 85 -12.98 -4.03 -7.93
N ASN A 86 -12.79 -2.99 -8.75
CA ASN A 86 -13.37 -2.91 -10.10
C ASN A 86 -12.56 -3.66 -11.17
N CYS A 87 -11.52 -4.40 -10.77
CA CYS A 87 -10.64 -5.11 -11.71
C CYS A 87 -10.02 -4.17 -12.77
N TRP A 88 -9.69 -2.94 -12.38
CA TRP A 88 -8.93 -2.02 -13.24
C TRP A 88 -7.42 -2.32 -13.17
N LYS A 89 -6.99 -2.99 -12.09
CA LYS A 89 -5.62 -3.52 -11.97
C LYS A 89 -5.52 -4.91 -12.60
N GLN A 90 -4.28 -5.37 -12.75
CA GLN A 90 -3.95 -6.76 -13.11
C GLN A 90 -3.18 -7.43 -11.98
N GLU A 91 -3.13 -8.76 -11.96
CA GLU A 91 -2.42 -9.56 -10.96
C GLU A 91 -0.99 -9.06 -10.64
N PRO A 92 -0.13 -8.69 -11.62
CA PRO A 92 1.23 -8.21 -11.32
C PRO A 92 1.28 -6.98 -10.40
N HIS A 93 0.27 -6.11 -10.47
CA HIS A 93 0.17 -4.92 -9.63
C HIS A 93 -0.11 -5.29 -8.16
N LEU A 94 -0.90 -6.34 -7.93
CA LEU A 94 -1.19 -6.86 -6.59
C LEU A 94 -0.01 -7.64 -6.02
N LEU A 95 0.64 -8.45 -6.86
CA LEU A 95 1.86 -9.18 -6.48
C LEU A 95 3.01 -8.23 -6.12
N HIS A 96 3.05 -7.05 -6.74
CA HIS A 96 4.01 -6.00 -6.38
C HIS A 96 3.88 -5.56 -4.91
N TRP A 97 2.69 -5.63 -4.29
CA TRP A 97 2.56 -5.34 -2.85
C TRP A 97 3.38 -6.30 -1.99
N PHE A 98 3.55 -7.55 -2.44
CA PHE A 98 4.32 -8.57 -1.72
C PHE A 98 5.80 -8.54 -2.01
N LYS A 99 6.24 -7.85 -3.08
CA LYS A 99 7.67 -7.69 -3.34
C LYS A 99 8.27 -6.85 -2.20
N SER A 100 9.30 -7.39 -1.56
CA SER A 100 10.24 -6.54 -0.83
C SER A 100 10.82 -5.57 -1.85
N TYR A 101 10.86 -4.27 -1.53
CA TYR A 101 11.49 -3.24 -2.37
C TYR A 101 13.00 -3.48 -2.58
N GLU A 102 13.52 -4.53 -1.95
CA GLU A 102 14.89 -4.85 -1.68
C GLU A 102 15.12 -6.33 -2.02
N ASP A 103 14.92 -6.70 -3.28
CA ASP A 103 15.39 -8.00 -3.79
C ASP A 103 16.47 -7.75 -4.84
N PRO A 104 17.74 -8.11 -4.55
CA PRO A 104 18.22 -8.79 -3.34
C PRO A 104 18.26 -7.88 -2.10
N ALA A 105 18.09 -8.47 -0.91
CA ALA A 105 18.11 -7.80 0.39
C ALA A 105 19.29 -6.82 0.50
N PRO A 106 19.12 -5.64 1.12
CA PRO A 106 20.21 -4.72 1.32
C PRO A 106 21.28 -5.43 2.16
N PRO A 107 22.56 -5.27 1.80
CA PRO A 107 23.66 -5.75 2.61
C PRO A 107 23.52 -5.21 4.03
N VAL A 108 23.43 -6.13 4.99
CA VAL A 108 23.18 -5.83 6.41
C VAL A 108 24.44 -5.30 7.09
N SER A 109 25.61 -5.73 6.62
CA SER A 109 26.91 -5.32 7.14
C SER A 109 27.59 -4.32 6.23
N PHE A 110 28.44 -3.47 6.81
CA PHE A 110 29.36 -2.61 6.07
C PHE A 110 30.24 -3.41 5.09
N LEU A 111 30.72 -4.59 5.49
CA LEU A 111 31.54 -5.44 4.61
C LEU A 111 30.74 -5.97 3.42
N ASP A 112 29.48 -6.36 3.62
CA ASP A 112 28.62 -6.80 2.52
C ASP A 112 28.34 -5.63 1.54
N LYS A 113 28.17 -4.41 2.07
CA LYS A 113 28.04 -3.18 1.25
C LYS A 113 29.29 -2.95 0.42
N PHE A 114 30.45 -3.04 1.06
CA PHE A 114 31.76 -2.87 0.44
C PHE A 114 32.01 -3.91 -0.66
N TYR A 115 31.79 -5.20 -0.40
CA TYR A 115 31.96 -6.25 -1.41
C TYR A 115 30.92 -6.19 -2.54
N SER A 116 29.74 -5.65 -2.28
CA SER A 116 28.70 -5.43 -3.31
C SER A 116 28.96 -4.22 -4.21
N GLY A 117 30.01 -3.42 -3.95
CA GLY A 117 30.37 -2.24 -4.74
C GLY A 117 29.40 -1.06 -4.61
N ARG A 118 28.41 -1.13 -3.71
CA ARG A 118 27.33 -0.15 -3.58
C ARG A 118 27.77 1.19 -2.97
N ASP A 119 28.94 1.25 -2.33
CA ASP A 119 29.49 2.45 -1.69
C ASP A 119 30.69 3.06 -2.47
N ASP A 120 30.94 2.62 -3.72
CA ASP A 120 32.10 3.09 -4.49
C ASP A 120 31.82 4.48 -5.14
N PRO A 121 32.49 5.57 -4.70
CA PRO A 121 32.19 6.93 -5.17
C PRO A 121 32.45 7.16 -6.67
N LYS A 122 33.10 6.20 -7.35
CA LYS A 122 33.33 6.22 -8.80
C LYS A 122 32.10 5.81 -9.63
N GLN A 123 31.14 5.06 -9.05
CA GLN A 123 29.88 4.69 -9.73
C GLN A 123 28.76 5.71 -9.54
N VAL A 124 28.85 6.58 -8.52
CA VAL A 124 27.82 7.60 -8.22
C VAL A 124 27.72 8.68 -9.32
N ASN A 125 28.71 8.77 -10.23
CA ASN A 125 28.72 9.69 -11.37
C ASN A 125 28.39 9.03 -12.72
N SER A 126 27.87 7.81 -12.74
CA SER A 126 27.37 7.17 -13.97
C SER A 126 25.87 6.92 -13.90
N PHE A 127 25.08 7.98 -13.67
CA PHE A 127 23.72 8.18 -14.21
C PHE A 127 23.38 9.67 -14.18
#